data_AF-A0A2M7I135-F1
#
_entry.id   AF-A0A2M7I135-F1
#
_cell.length_a   1.000
_cell.length_b   1.000
_cell.length_c   1.000
_cell.angle_alpha   90.00
_cell.angle_beta   90.00
_cell.angle_gamma   90.00
#
_symmetry.space_group_name_H-M   'P 1'
#
loop_
_entity.id
_entity.type
_entity.pdbx_description
1 polymer ?
#
loop_
_entity_poly.entity_id
_entity_poly.type
_entity_poly.pdbx_seq_one_letter_code
_entity_poly.pdbx_strand_id
1 'polypeptide(L)'
;NLKKIKNVKVGITEIDPQNELKQIEDIYFLNTNNNLRESIINFAALDLLISSSTGPMHICAGLNVRTLSLFCPLTACSPELWGPKGNESHIILPNDKYCSTVCPGDPKLCDFSGEGGINSEIILEKVKTILKLEN
;
A
#
# COMPACT_ATOMS: atom_id res chain seq x y z
N ASN A 1 9.76 10.47 -7.24
CA ASN A 1 9.42 10.99 -5.90
C ASN A 1 8.06 11.68 -5.99
N LEU A 2 7.03 11.16 -5.32
CA LEU A 2 5.65 11.68 -5.39
C LEU A 2 5.50 13.12 -4.89
N LYS A 3 6.34 13.56 -3.94
CA LYS A 3 6.26 14.91 -3.36
C LYS A 3 6.58 16.03 -4.35
N LYS A 4 7.30 15.70 -5.42
CA LYS A 4 7.65 16.65 -6.47
C LYS A 4 6.51 16.88 -7.47
N ILE A 5 5.47 16.04 -7.42
CA ILE A 5 4.32 16.12 -8.33
C ILE A 5 3.34 17.13 -7.76
N LYS A 6 3.01 18.15 -8.56
CA LYS A 6 2.06 19.19 -8.17
C LYS A 6 0.71 18.56 -7.76
N ASN A 7 0.12 19.07 -6.70
CA ASN A 7 -1.16 18.62 -6.14
C ASN A 7 -1.19 17.19 -5.56
N VAL A 8 -0.03 16.53 -5.40
CA VAL A 8 0.04 15.26 -4.67
C VAL A 8 0.42 15.52 -3.22
N LYS A 9 -0.37 14.98 -2.30
CA LYS A 9 -0.06 14.94 -0.86
C LYS A 9 0.13 13.48 -0.45
N VAL A 10 1.11 13.23 0.39
CA VAL A 10 1.42 11.88 0.89
C VAL A 10 1.09 11.82 2.38
N GLY A 11 0.27 10.84 2.75
CA GLY A 11 -0.12 10.60 4.13
C GLY A 11 0.28 9.20 4.60
N ILE A 12 0.72 9.09 5.85
CA ILE A 12 0.92 7.84 6.57
C ILE A 12 -0.31 7.59 7.44
N THR A 13 -0.88 6.40 7.33
CA THR A 13 -2.13 5.99 7.99
C THR A 13 -1.92 5.14 9.23
N GLU A 14 -0.68 4.92 9.66
CA GLU A 14 -0.38 4.22 10.91
C GLU A 14 -0.77 5.04 12.14
N ILE A 15 -1.20 4.34 13.20
CA ILE A 15 -1.58 4.96 14.48
C ILE A 15 -0.33 5.33 15.29
N ASP A 16 0.73 4.53 15.20
CA ASP A 16 2.01 4.78 15.84
C ASP A 16 3.16 4.57 14.84
N PRO A 17 3.43 5.58 13.98
CA PRO A 17 4.48 5.48 12.98
C PRO A 17 5.87 5.49 13.63
N GLN A 18 6.80 4.72 13.05
CA GLN A 18 8.19 4.66 13.49
C GLN A 18 8.87 6.06 13.44
N ASN A 19 9.88 6.27 14.28
CA ASN A 19 10.52 7.58 14.44
C ASN A 19 11.25 8.06 13.18
N GLU A 20 11.75 7.13 12.38
CA GLU A 20 12.38 7.38 11.09
C GLU A 20 11.38 8.00 10.11
N LEU A 21 10.13 7.53 10.13
CA LEU A 21 9.06 8.07 9.29
C LEU A 21 8.68 9.49 9.72
N LYS A 22 8.70 9.79 11.02
CA LYS A 22 8.42 11.11 11.59
C LYS A 22 9.41 12.20 11.15
N GLN A 23 10.60 11.81 10.71
CA GLN A 23 11.64 12.74 10.23
C GLN A 23 11.45 13.12 8.76
N ILE A 24 10.53 12.47 8.05
CA ILE A 24 10.30 12.75 6.65
C ILE A 24 9.46 14.03 6.50
N GLU A 25 10.07 15.08 5.96
CA GLU A 25 9.39 16.36 5.67
C GLU A 25 8.23 16.19 4.67
N ASP A 26 7.24 17.08 4.71
CA ASP A 26 6.09 17.10 3.79
C ASP A 26 5.30 15.78 3.71
N ILE A 27 5.13 15.12 4.87
CA ILE A 27 4.22 13.98 5.04
C ILE A 27 3.19 14.29 6.11
N TYR A 28 1.95 13.87 5.87
CA TYR A 28 0.86 13.96 6.84
C TYR A 28 0.74 12.65 7.63
N PHE A 29 0.57 12.73 8.95
CA PHE A 29 0.27 11.57 9.79
C PHE A 29 -1.21 11.60 10.15
N LEU A 30 -2.01 10.76 9.49
CA LEU A 30 -3.46 10.91 9.48
C LEU A 30 -4.13 10.32 10.72
N ASN A 31 -3.61 9.20 11.22
CA ASN A 31 -4.30 8.39 12.24
C ASN A 31 -3.57 8.35 13.59
N THR A 32 -2.55 9.19 13.80
CA THR A 32 -1.80 9.21 15.06
C THR A 32 -2.73 9.50 16.23
N ASN A 33 -2.79 8.58 17.20
CA ASN A 33 -3.69 8.63 18.37
C ASN A 33 -5.21 8.62 18.06
N ASN A 34 -5.61 8.31 16.82
CA ASN A 34 -7.03 8.21 16.47
C ASN A 34 -7.61 6.86 16.87
N ASN A 35 -8.91 6.84 17.20
CA ASN A 35 -9.65 5.59 17.26
C ASN A 35 -10.03 5.09 15.85
N LEU A 36 -10.61 3.89 15.76
CA LEU A 36 -11.00 3.30 14.47
C LEU A 36 -12.02 4.17 13.72
N ARG A 37 -12.99 4.78 14.40
CA ARG A 37 -14.04 5.58 13.77
C ARG A 37 -13.46 6.85 13.14
N GLU A 38 -12.55 7.52 13.83
CA GLU A 38 -11.82 8.67 13.31
C GLU A 38 -10.93 8.25 12.13
N SER A 39 -10.26 7.10 12.23
CA SER A 39 -9.42 6.58 11.15
C SER A 39 -10.23 6.28 9.88
N ILE A 40 -11.45 5.75 10.02
CA ILE A 40 -12.38 5.51 8.88
C ILE A 40 -12.70 6.82 8.14
N ILE A 41 -12.87 7.94 8.86
CA ILE A 41 -13.12 9.24 8.24
C ILE A 41 -11.91 9.66 7.40
N ASN A 42 -10.69 9.49 7.93
CA ASN A 42 -9.48 9.81 7.20
C ASN A 42 -9.27 8.91 5.98
N PHE A 43 -9.56 7.61 6.10
CA PHE A 43 -9.50 6.69 4.96
C PHE A 43 -10.47 7.10 3.85
N ALA A 44 -11.69 7.57 4.19
CA ALA A 44 -12.68 8.02 3.22
C ALA A 44 -12.23 9.27 2.42
N ALA A 45 -11.27 10.04 2.94
CA ALA A 45 -10.74 11.23 2.27
C ALA A 45 -9.59 10.93 1.29
N LEU A 46 -9.13 9.68 1.20
CA LEU A 46 -8.00 9.32 0.34
C LEU A 46 -8.42 9.13 -1.11
N ASP A 47 -7.59 9.58 -2.04
CA ASP A 47 -7.72 9.27 -3.46
C ASP A 47 -7.25 7.85 -3.80
N LEU A 48 -6.26 7.36 -3.05
CA LEU A 48 -5.62 6.05 -3.21
C LEU A 48 -4.95 5.64 -1.89
N LEU A 49 -5.20 4.42 -1.42
CA LEU A 49 -4.43 3.78 -0.36
C LEU A 49 -3.39 2.83 -0.96
N ILE A 50 -2.14 2.93 -0.50
CA ILE A 50 -1.07 1.96 -0.80
C ILE A 50 -0.82 1.15 0.47
N SER A 51 -0.94 -0.18 0.41
CA SER A 51 -0.77 -1.03 1.60
C SER A 51 -0.38 -2.46 1.25
N SER A 52 0.09 -3.22 2.23
CA SER A 52 0.08 -4.69 2.15
C SER A 52 -1.35 -5.24 2.35
N SER A 53 -1.50 -6.57 2.34
CA SER A 53 -2.75 -7.27 2.68
C SER A 53 -3.16 -7.11 4.16
N THR A 54 -3.69 -5.95 4.53
CA THR A 54 -4.02 -5.58 5.93
C THR A 54 -5.41 -4.94 6.08
N GLY A 55 -5.87 -4.73 7.32
CA GLY A 55 -7.18 -4.14 7.63
C GLY A 55 -7.51 -2.82 6.92
N PRO A 56 -6.61 -1.83 6.86
CA PRO A 56 -6.82 -0.58 6.13
C PRO A 56 -7.27 -0.77 4.67
N MET A 57 -6.73 -1.76 3.97
CA MET A 57 -7.14 -2.09 2.60
C MET A 57 -8.63 -2.44 2.52
N HIS A 58 -9.12 -3.28 3.44
CA HIS A 58 -10.53 -3.67 3.48
C HIS A 58 -11.44 -2.51 3.87
N ILE A 59 -10.99 -1.64 4.77
CA ILE A 59 -11.73 -0.42 5.14
C ILE A 59 -11.88 0.48 3.90
N CYS A 60 -10.78 0.78 3.20
CA CYS A 60 -10.83 1.56 1.97
C CYS A 60 -11.71 0.92 0.89
N ALA A 61 -11.65 -0.41 0.73
CA ALA A 61 -12.51 -1.12 -0.21
C ALA A 61 -14.00 -0.93 0.11
N GLY A 62 -14.38 -1.06 1.39
CA GLY A 62 -15.76 -0.82 1.85
C GLY A 62 -16.22 0.64 1.73
N LEU A 63 -15.28 1.59 1.71
CA LEU A 63 -15.53 3.02 1.50
C LEU A 63 -15.49 3.43 0.02
N ASN A 64 -15.31 2.49 -0.90
CA ASN A 64 -15.11 2.75 -2.33
C ASN A 64 -13.88 3.65 -2.64
N VAL A 65 -12.86 3.59 -1.79
CA VAL A 65 -11.57 4.26 -1.98
C VAL A 65 -10.65 3.35 -2.77
N ARG A 66 -9.95 3.88 -3.78
CA ARG A 66 -9.02 3.08 -4.60
C ARG A 66 -7.90 2.49 -3.77
N THR A 67 -7.49 1.26 -4.05
CA THR A 67 -6.40 0.57 -3.35
C THR A 67 -5.35 0.06 -4.32
N LEU A 68 -4.08 0.26 -3.99
CA LEU A 68 -2.93 -0.41 -4.60
C LEU A 68 -2.27 -1.29 -3.55
N SER A 69 -2.44 -2.61 -3.66
CA SER A 69 -2.07 -3.53 -2.57
C SER A 69 -1.00 -4.53 -2.96
N LEU A 70 0.00 -4.68 -2.09
CA LEU A 70 1.09 -5.63 -2.26
C LEU A 70 0.68 -6.97 -1.64
N PHE A 71 0.83 -8.04 -2.43
CA PHE A 71 0.42 -9.39 -2.05
C PHE A 71 1.54 -10.41 -2.23
N CYS A 72 1.49 -11.46 -1.42
CA CYS A 72 2.28 -12.66 -1.61
C CYS A 72 1.52 -13.63 -2.52
N PRO A 73 2.19 -14.32 -3.46
CA PRO A 73 1.52 -15.25 -4.37
C PRO A 73 1.14 -16.59 -3.70
N LEU A 74 1.58 -16.86 -2.47
CA LEU A 74 1.19 -18.07 -1.75
C LEU A 74 -0.31 -18.06 -1.45
N THR A 75 -0.97 -19.20 -1.66
CA THR A 75 -2.43 -19.34 -1.56
C THR A 75 -3.01 -18.78 -0.26
N ALA A 76 -2.36 -19.05 0.89
CA ALA A 76 -2.85 -18.65 2.21
C ALA A 76 -2.97 -17.13 2.41
N CYS A 77 -2.16 -16.35 1.69
CA CYS A 77 -2.14 -14.90 1.73
C CYS A 77 -2.40 -14.29 0.35
N SER A 78 -3.04 -15.05 -0.55
CA SER A 78 -3.29 -14.66 -1.93
C SER A 78 -4.39 -13.60 -2.04
N PRO A 79 -4.36 -12.76 -3.09
CA PRO A 79 -5.41 -11.79 -3.36
C PRO A 79 -6.75 -12.44 -3.75
N GLU A 80 -6.75 -13.70 -4.17
CA GLU A 80 -7.99 -14.43 -4.45
C GLU A 80 -8.86 -14.56 -3.20
N LEU A 81 -8.23 -14.89 -2.07
CA LEU A 81 -8.89 -15.04 -0.77
C LEU A 81 -9.06 -13.70 -0.04
N TRP A 82 -8.01 -12.88 -0.02
CA TRP A 82 -7.93 -11.70 0.86
C TRP A 82 -7.94 -10.37 0.11
N GLY A 83 -8.12 -10.39 -1.21
CA GLY A 83 -8.15 -9.17 -2.01
C GLY A 83 -9.31 -8.24 -1.61
N PRO A 84 -9.17 -6.93 -1.86
CA PRO A 84 -10.23 -5.96 -1.65
C PRO A 84 -11.47 -6.27 -2.50
N LYS A 85 -12.65 -5.88 -2.00
CA LYS A 85 -13.95 -6.10 -2.64
C LYS A 85 -14.77 -4.82 -2.61
N GLY A 86 -15.34 -4.43 -3.75
CA GLY A 86 -16.29 -3.32 -3.83
C GLY A 86 -15.70 -1.96 -4.22
N ASN A 87 -14.42 -1.89 -4.56
CA ASN A 87 -13.74 -0.68 -5.05
C ASN A 87 -12.95 -0.95 -6.34
N GLU A 88 -12.42 0.11 -6.94
CA GLU A 88 -11.36 -0.03 -7.94
C GLU A 88 -10.05 -0.40 -7.23
N SER A 89 -9.62 -1.64 -7.42
CA SER A 89 -8.46 -2.22 -6.75
C SER A 89 -7.39 -2.69 -7.72
N HIS A 90 -6.13 -2.44 -7.36
CA HIS A 90 -4.95 -2.84 -8.10
C HIS A 90 -4.05 -3.68 -7.20
N ILE A 91 -3.56 -4.82 -7.70
CA ILE A 91 -2.69 -5.74 -6.96
C ILE A 91 -1.29 -5.74 -7.57
N ILE A 92 -0.26 -5.71 -6.71
CA ILE A 92 1.12 -5.96 -7.09
C ILE A 92 1.56 -7.29 -6.48
N LEU A 93 2.06 -8.17 -7.33
CA LEU A 93 2.75 -9.41 -6.95
C LEU A 93 4.22 -9.29 -7.35
N PRO A 94 5.14 -9.98 -6.65
CA PRO A 94 6.49 -10.15 -7.14
C PRO A 94 6.48 -11.00 -8.43
N ASN A 95 7.59 -11.01 -9.16
CA ASN A 95 7.75 -11.85 -10.35
C ASN A 95 7.58 -13.34 -10.01
N ASP A 96 7.09 -14.13 -10.96
CA ASP A 96 6.76 -15.56 -10.77
C ASP A 96 7.89 -16.39 -10.15
N LYS A 97 9.15 -16.05 -10.44
CA LYS A 97 10.32 -16.79 -9.92
C LYS A 97 10.79 -16.33 -8.54
N TYR A 98 10.37 -15.15 -8.08
CA TYR A 98 10.84 -14.53 -6.83
C TYR A 98 10.73 -15.47 -5.64
N CYS A 99 9.57 -16.11 -5.49
CA CYS A 99 9.30 -17.00 -4.37
C CYS A 99 10.16 -18.26 -4.37
N SER A 100 10.64 -18.69 -5.54
CA SER A 100 11.51 -19.86 -5.68
C SER A 100 13.00 -19.56 -5.57
N THR A 101 13.43 -18.30 -5.74
CA THR A 101 14.85 -17.93 -5.87
C THR A 101 15.37 -17.02 -4.77
N VAL A 102 14.54 -16.14 -4.22
CA VAL A 102 14.98 -15.10 -3.26
C VAL A 102 14.18 -15.13 -1.96
N CYS A 103 12.88 -15.40 -2.04
CA CYS A 103 11.99 -15.39 -0.88
C CYS A 103 12.45 -16.36 0.23
N PRO A 104 12.35 -15.96 1.51
CA PRO A 104 12.68 -16.83 2.65
C PRO A 104 11.69 -18.00 2.85
N GLY A 105 10.62 -18.10 2.04
CA GLY A 105 9.58 -19.12 2.16
C GLY A 105 8.56 -18.86 3.28
N ASP A 106 8.84 -17.95 4.20
CA ASP A 106 7.90 -17.48 5.23
C ASP A 106 7.36 -16.08 4.89
N PRO A 107 6.05 -15.93 4.60
CA PRO A 107 5.42 -14.64 4.35
C PRO A 107 5.58 -13.60 5.46
N LYS A 108 5.85 -14.03 6.71
CA LYS A 108 6.08 -13.12 7.83
C LYS A 108 7.48 -12.48 7.80
N LEU A 109 8.43 -13.11 7.12
CA LEU A 109 9.81 -12.65 7.01
C LEU A 109 10.11 -12.03 5.64
N CYS A 110 9.29 -12.33 4.63
CA CYS A 110 9.44 -11.80 3.28
C CYS A 110 9.15 -10.29 3.24
N ASP A 111 10.15 -9.50 2.87
CA ASP A 111 10.05 -8.05 2.68
C ASP A 111 9.99 -7.64 1.20
N PHE A 112 9.90 -8.61 0.29
CA PHE A 112 9.93 -8.43 -1.16
C PHE A 112 11.24 -7.83 -1.71
N SER A 113 12.32 -7.84 -0.92
CA SER A 113 13.63 -7.36 -1.37
C SER A 113 14.30 -8.34 -2.35
N GLY A 114 15.21 -7.81 -3.18
CA GLY A 114 16.02 -8.60 -4.11
C GLY A 114 15.44 -8.71 -5.53
N GLU A 115 16.13 -9.49 -6.37
CA GLU A 115 15.79 -9.62 -7.80
C GLU A 115 14.41 -10.23 -8.00
N GLY A 116 13.57 -9.56 -8.79
CA GLY A 116 12.19 -9.98 -9.06
C GLY A 116 11.21 -9.70 -7.92
N GLY A 117 11.65 -9.03 -6.86
CA GLY A 117 10.80 -8.55 -5.78
C GLY A 117 9.99 -7.31 -6.15
N ILE A 118 9.48 -6.61 -5.13
CA ILE A 118 8.69 -5.38 -5.30
C ILE A 118 9.51 -4.22 -4.76
N ASN A 119 9.75 -3.21 -5.60
CA ASN A 119 10.51 -2.02 -5.22
C ASN A 119 9.69 -0.74 -5.41
N SER A 120 10.28 0.38 -4.99
CA SER A 120 9.61 1.68 -5.01
C SER A 120 9.30 2.19 -6.42
N GLU A 121 10.08 1.78 -7.41
CA GLU A 121 9.94 2.16 -8.80
C GLU A 121 8.67 1.55 -9.40
N ILE A 122 8.44 0.24 -9.18
CA ILE A 122 7.22 -0.46 -9.60
C ILE A 122 5.99 0.20 -8.97
N ILE A 123 6.05 0.50 -7.67
CA ILE A 123 4.95 1.15 -6.94
C ILE A 123 4.68 2.54 -7.54
N LEU A 124 5.73 3.34 -7.76
CA LEU A 124 5.61 4.70 -8.28
C LEU A 124 4.94 4.73 -9.66
N GLU A 125 5.36 3.86 -10.58
CA GLU A 125 4.77 3.80 -11.92
C GLU A 125 3.29 3.37 -11.89
N LYS A 126 2.93 2.44 -11.00
CA LYS A 126 1.52 2.08 -10.76
C LYS A 126 0.72 3.25 -10.19
N VAL A 127 1.25 3.97 -9.20
CA VAL A 127 0.58 5.14 -8.63
C VAL A 127 0.32 6.20 -9.70
N LYS A 128 1.32 6.53 -10.53
CA LYS A 128 1.15 7.48 -11.63
C LYS A 128 0.07 7.03 -12.61
N THR A 129 0.04 5.75 -12.95
CA THR A 129 -0.98 5.18 -13.85
C THR A 129 -2.39 5.30 -13.26
N ILE A 130 -2.57 4.91 -12.00
CA ILE A 130 -3.87 4.91 -11.31
C ILE A 130 -4.41 6.34 -11.13
N LEU A 131 -3.53 7.25 -10.69
CA LEU A 131 -3.89 8.65 -10.44
C LEU A 131 -3.81 9.53 -11.69
N LYS A 132 -3.43 8.96 -12.85
CA LYS A 132 -3.24 9.67 -14.13
C LYS A 132 -2.33 10.90 -13.98
N LEU A 133 -1.23 10.72 -13.26
CA LEU A 133 -0.24 11.77 -13.05
C LEU A 133 0.63 11.89 -14.30
N GLU A 134 0.89 13.12 -14.74
CA GLU A 134 1.83 13.41 -15.81
C GLU A 134 3.26 13.03 -15.39
N ASN A 135 4.08 12.58 -16.34
CA ASN A 135 5.47 12.17 -16.11
C ASN A 135 6.42 13.35 -15.97
#